data_AF-Q0BSZ1-F1
#
_entry.id   AF-Q0BSZ1-F1
#
_cell.length_a   1.000
_cell.length_b   1.000
_cell.length_c   1.000
_cell.angle_alpha   90.00
_cell.angle_beta   90.00
_cell.angle_gamma   90.00
#
_symmetry.space_group_name_H-M   'P 1'
#
loop_
_entity.id
_entity.type
_entity.pdbx_description
1 polymer ?
#
loop_
_entity_poly.entity_id
_entity_poly.type
_entity_poly.pdbx_seq_one_letter_code
_entity_poly.pdbx_strand_id
1 'polypeptide(L)'
;MPMWQIYHPESVFSESDKQELAGKITAIYESFLPRFYVNVFFHSIPKDGLFIGGEVANDFVRVTIDHIARSIDDPEMQHQFLVGCSGVLEPYVAGRGYRWELHVDDTPFDLWMINGLKPPHPGTPAELKWRSENRPSTY
;
A
#
# COMPACT_ATOMS: atom_id res chain seq x y z
N MET A 1 -8.75 2.23 -3.88
CA MET A 1 -7.50 1.49 -3.98
C MET A 1 -6.35 2.39 -3.60
N PRO A 2 -5.57 1.98 -2.61
CA PRO A 2 -4.14 1.88 -2.76
C PRO A 2 -3.75 0.43 -3.06
N MET A 3 -2.85 0.23 -4.02
CA MET A 3 -2.19 -1.06 -4.23
C MET A 3 -0.74 -0.93 -3.78
N TRP A 4 -0.39 -1.59 -2.69
CA TRP A 4 0.97 -1.67 -2.18
C TRP A 4 1.64 -2.92 -2.70
N GLN A 5 2.84 -2.77 -3.26
CA GLN A 5 3.72 -3.88 -3.57
C GLN A 5 5.02 -3.71 -2.78
N ILE A 6 5.36 -4.73 -2.00
CA ILE A 6 6.51 -4.73 -1.11
C ILE A 6 7.45 -5.84 -1.58
N TYR A 7 8.53 -5.44 -2.22
CA TYR A 7 9.59 -6.31 -2.70
C TYR A 7 10.67 -6.43 -1.63
N HIS A 8 11.02 -7.66 -1.26
CA HIS A 8 11.93 -7.89 -0.15
C HIS A 8 12.70 -9.21 -0.31
N PRO A 9 13.94 -9.30 0.19
CA PRO A 9 14.63 -10.58 0.36
C PRO A 9 13.77 -11.57 1.16
N GLU A 10 13.82 -12.86 0.81
CA GLU A 10 13.00 -13.91 1.44
C GLU A 10 13.02 -13.92 2.97
N SER A 11 14.15 -13.55 3.57
CA SER A 11 14.36 -13.57 5.03
C SER A 11 13.76 -12.40 5.80
N VAL A 12 13.22 -11.37 5.14
CA VAL A 12 12.86 -10.09 5.80
C VAL A 12 11.59 -10.17 6.65
N PHE A 13 10.53 -10.80 6.12
CA PHE A 13 9.22 -10.84 6.78
C PHE A 13 8.77 -12.27 7.04
N SER A 14 8.44 -12.57 8.29
CA SER A 14 7.67 -13.76 8.67
C SER A 14 6.21 -13.64 8.22
N GLU A 15 5.44 -14.73 8.29
CA GLU A 15 4.00 -14.69 8.02
C GLU A 15 3.24 -13.75 8.96
N SER A 16 3.62 -13.72 10.25
CA SER A 16 3.04 -12.79 11.23
C SER A 16 3.39 -11.34 10.91
N ASP A 17 4.63 -11.05 10.51
CA ASP A 17 5.02 -9.70 10.10
C ASP A 17 4.16 -9.22 8.91
N LYS A 18 3.97 -10.09 7.90
CA LYS A 18 3.14 -9.76 6.73
C LYS A 18 1.70 -9.44 7.13
N GLN A 19 1.12 -10.25 8.02
CA GLN A 19 -0.26 -10.05 8.51
C GLN A 19 -0.40 -8.74 9.30
N GLU A 20 0.53 -8.46 10.22
CA GLU A 20 0.50 -7.24 11.03
C GLU A 20 0.73 -5.99 10.19
N LEU A 21 1.73 -6.01 9.31
CA LEU A 21 2.07 -4.89 8.44
C LEU A 21 0.93 -4.58 7.47
N ALA A 22 0.32 -5.59 6.84
CA ALA A 22 -0.87 -5.39 6.01
C ALA A 22 -2.04 -4.78 6.79
N GLY A 23 -2.22 -5.19 8.05
CA GLY A 23 -3.21 -4.59 8.96
C GLY A 23 -2.93 -3.11 9.25
N LYS A 24 -1.68 -2.76 9.56
CA LYS A 24 -1.26 -1.37 9.82
C LYS A 24 -1.35 -0.49 8.58
N ILE A 25 -0.97 -1.00 7.40
CA ILE A 25 -1.16 -0.29 6.13
C ILE A 25 -2.65 -0.03 5.88
N THR A 26 -3.51 -1.03 6.11
CA THR A 26 -4.96 -0.86 5.98
C THR A 26 -5.49 0.26 6.89
N ALA A 27 -4.96 0.36 8.11
CA ALA A 27 -5.35 1.39 9.07
C ALA A 27 -5.02 2.83 8.63
N ILE A 28 -4.04 3.03 7.73
CA ILE A 28 -3.76 4.36 7.15
C ILE A 28 -5.00 4.90 6.40
N TYR A 29 -5.76 4.02 5.74
CA TYR A 29 -6.81 4.41 4.81
C TYR A 29 -8.23 4.22 5.36
N GLU A 30 -8.42 3.35 6.36
CA GLU A 30 -9.75 2.89 6.77
C GLU A 30 -10.68 3.98 7.32
N SER A 31 -10.12 5.13 7.72
CA SER A 31 -10.89 6.28 8.20
C SER A 31 -11.60 7.02 7.05
N PHE A 32 -11.19 6.81 5.80
CA PHE A 32 -11.78 7.48 4.63
C PHE A 32 -12.02 6.56 3.41
N LEU A 33 -11.56 5.30 3.42
CA LEU A 33 -11.84 4.30 2.37
C LEU A 33 -12.44 3.01 2.95
N PRO A 34 -13.21 2.23 2.15
CA PRO A 34 -13.52 0.84 2.45
C PRO A 34 -12.24 0.01 2.66
N ARG A 35 -12.18 -0.82 3.71
CA ARG A 35 -10.97 -1.61 4.01
C ARG A 35 -10.57 -2.54 2.86
N PHE A 36 -11.55 -3.14 2.18
CA PHE A 36 -11.31 -4.03 1.04
C PHE A 36 -10.72 -3.33 -0.21
N TYR A 37 -10.57 -2.00 -0.20
CA TYR A 37 -9.81 -1.28 -1.23
C TYR A 37 -8.30 -1.36 -1.01
N VAL A 38 -7.82 -1.76 0.17
CA VAL A 38 -6.39 -1.76 0.46
C VAL A 38 -5.80 -3.11 0.11
N ASN A 39 -5.00 -3.14 -0.95
CA ASN A 39 -4.30 -4.34 -1.38
C ASN A 39 -2.83 -4.24 -0.98
N VAL A 40 -2.29 -5.28 -0.35
CA VAL A 40 -0.87 -5.37 0.01
C VAL A 40 -0.32 -6.69 -0.51
N PHE A 41 0.62 -6.60 -1.46
CA PHE A 41 1.31 -7.75 -2.02
C PHE A 41 2.75 -7.79 -1.51
N PHE A 42 3.16 -8.95 -1.01
CA PHE A 42 4.54 -9.21 -0.61
C PHE A 42 5.23 -10.05 -1.68
N HIS A 43 6.27 -9.51 -2.30
CA HIS A 43 7.07 -10.15 -3.32
C HIS A 43 8.43 -10.53 -2.73
N SER A 44 8.55 -11.80 -2.36
CA SER A 44 9.82 -12.38 -1.94
C SER A 44 10.77 -12.48 -3.14
N ILE A 45 11.97 -11.91 -2.99
CA ILE A 45 13.03 -11.99 -3.98
C ILE A 45 14.09 -12.96 -3.44
N PRO A 46 14.47 -13.98 -4.23
CA PRO A 46 15.54 -14.90 -3.86
C PRO A 46 16.86 -14.16 -3.60
N LYS A 47 17.74 -14.79 -2.83
CA LYS A 47 19.08 -14.27 -2.58
C LYS A 47 19.79 -13.95 -3.91
N ASP A 48 20.50 -12.82 -3.94
CA ASP A 48 21.26 -12.32 -5.09
C ASP A 48 20.37 -11.93 -6.31
N GLY A 49 19.04 -11.82 -6.12
CA GLY A 49 18.08 -11.40 -7.14
C GLY A 49 17.72 -9.91 -7.12
N LEU A 50 18.22 -9.15 -6.14
CA LEU A 50 18.00 -7.71 -6.01
C LEU A 50 19.33 -6.97 -6.09
N PHE A 51 19.39 -5.94 -6.94
CA PHE A 51 20.59 -5.13 -7.18
C PHE A 51 20.29 -3.64 -7.01
N ILE A 52 21.15 -2.93 -6.29
CA ILE A 52 21.07 -1.48 -6.10
C ILE A 52 22.41 -0.87 -6.50
N GLY A 53 22.40 0.04 -7.47
CA GLY A 53 23.64 0.62 -8.00
C GLY A 53 24.56 -0.39 -8.70
N GLY A 54 24.02 -1.51 -9.18
CA GLY A 54 24.79 -2.59 -9.82
C GLY A 54 25.31 -3.66 -8.86
N GLU A 55 25.14 -3.48 -7.55
CA GLU A 55 25.61 -4.41 -6.52
C GLU A 55 24.45 -5.18 -5.90
N VAL A 56 24.70 -6.44 -5.53
CA VAL A 56 23.71 -7.28 -4.83
C VAL A 56 23.32 -6.62 -3.50
N ALA A 57 22.01 -6.53 -3.24
CA ALA A 57 21.46 -5.91 -2.04
C ALA A 57 20.44 -6.84 -1.35
N ASN A 58 20.96 -7.83 -0.64
CA ASN A 58 20.15 -8.74 0.18
C ASN A 58 19.60 -8.07 1.47
N ASP A 59 19.82 -6.76 1.63
CA ASP A 59 19.49 -5.92 2.78
C ASP A 59 18.50 -4.79 2.45
N PHE A 60 17.81 -4.86 1.31
CA PHE A 60 17.01 -3.77 0.78
C PHE A 60 15.53 -4.13 0.58
N VAL A 61 14.62 -3.24 0.96
CA VAL A 61 13.17 -3.36 0.75
C VAL A 61 12.68 -2.25 -0.18
N ARG A 62 12.01 -2.62 -1.28
CA ARG A 62 11.40 -1.66 -2.22
C ARG A 62 9.88 -1.68 -2.06
N VAL A 63 9.30 -0.50 -1.84
CA VAL A 63 7.85 -0.32 -1.75
C VAL A 63 7.35 0.54 -2.90
N THR A 64 6.34 0.07 -3.62
CA THR A 64 5.63 0.85 -4.63
C THR A 64 4.16 0.92 -4.25
N ILE A 65 3.54 2.09 -4.49
CA ILE A 65 2.16 2.32 -4.13
C ILE A 65 1.45 2.96 -5.32
N ASP A 66 0.41 2.31 -5.83
CA ASP A 66 -0.49 2.94 -6.79
C ASP A 66 -1.71 3.48 -6.05
N HIS A 67 -1.86 4.80 -6.05
CA HIS A 67 -3.08 5.47 -5.63
C HIS A 67 -4.04 5.57 -6.82
N ILE A 68 -5.28 5.16 -6.58
CA ILE A 68 -6.32 5.12 -7.62
C ILE A 68 -7.60 5.80 -7.14
N ALA A 69 -8.00 5.55 -5.89
CA ALA A 69 -9.27 6.06 -5.36
C ALA A 69 -9.22 7.56 -5.02
N ARG A 70 -8.03 8.09 -4.74
CA ARG A 70 -7.75 9.47 -4.32
C ARG A 70 -6.33 9.79 -4.75
N SER A 71 -6.11 11.01 -5.24
CA SER A 71 -4.77 11.59 -5.39
C SER A 71 -4.57 12.62 -4.27
N ILE A 72 -3.31 12.85 -3.90
CA ILE A 72 -2.94 13.78 -2.84
C ILE A 72 -2.24 14.98 -3.49
N ASP A 73 -3.00 16.02 -3.82
CA ASP A 73 -2.44 17.20 -4.51
C ASP A 73 -1.77 18.21 -3.57
N ASP A 74 -2.18 18.21 -2.29
CA ASP A 74 -1.64 19.13 -1.29
C ASP A 74 -0.27 18.67 -0.77
N PRO A 75 0.80 19.50 -0.88
CA PRO A 75 2.15 19.10 -0.48
C PRO A 75 2.30 18.74 1.00
N GLU A 76 1.54 19.39 1.88
CA GLU A 76 1.59 19.08 3.32
C GLU A 76 0.94 17.73 3.58
N MET A 77 -0.19 17.44 2.95
CA MET A 77 -0.80 16.10 3.00
C MET A 77 0.09 15.02 2.38
N GLN A 78 0.80 15.31 1.28
CA GLN A 78 1.78 14.39 0.69
C GLN A 78 2.89 14.06 1.71
N HIS A 79 3.45 15.08 2.35
CA HIS A 79 4.47 14.91 3.37
C HIS A 79 3.95 14.09 4.57
N GLN A 80 2.77 14.42 5.10
CA GLN A 80 2.14 13.69 6.19
C GLN A 80 1.87 12.22 5.83
N PHE A 81 1.43 11.96 4.60
CA PHE A 81 1.24 10.62 4.09
C PHE A 81 2.56 9.83 4.08
N LEU A 82 3.66 10.42 3.58
CA LEU A 82 4.97 9.79 3.56
C LEU A 82 5.51 9.54 4.98
N VAL A 83 5.29 10.46 5.92
CA VAL A 83 5.62 10.26 7.35
C VAL A 83 4.83 9.10 7.93
N GLY A 84 3.52 9.02 7.65
CA GLY A 84 2.66 7.92 8.11
C GLY A 84 3.11 6.57 7.55
N CYS A 85 3.44 6.50 6.26
CA CYS A 85 3.99 5.30 5.63
C CYS A 85 5.31 4.88 6.28
N SER A 86 6.22 5.84 6.50
CA SER A 86 7.52 5.59 7.14
C SER A 86 7.33 5.01 8.54
N GLY A 87 6.42 5.59 9.34
CA GLY A 87 6.13 5.10 10.70
C GLY A 87 5.55 3.69 10.73
N VAL A 88 4.74 3.31 9.73
CA VAL A 88 4.21 1.94 9.62
C VAL A 88 5.29 0.92 9.22
N LEU A 89 6.22 1.31 8.34
CA LEU A 89 7.31 0.45 7.87
C LEU A 89 8.45 0.30 8.89
N GLU A 90 8.68 1.32 9.73
CA GLU A 90 9.85 1.39 10.61
C GLU A 90 10.10 0.11 11.43
N PRO A 91 9.12 -0.48 12.15
CA PRO A 91 9.39 -1.62 13.04
C PRO A 91 9.76 -2.91 12.29
N TYR A 92 9.47 -2.95 10.99
CA TYR A 92 9.65 -4.13 10.13
C TYR A 92 10.83 -3.98 9.16
N VAL A 93 11.28 -2.76 8.91
CA VAL A 93 12.28 -2.45 7.87
C VAL A 93 13.46 -1.69 8.47
N ALA A 94 13.34 -0.36 8.61
CA ALA A 94 14.44 0.49 9.07
C ALA A 94 14.89 0.14 10.50
N GLY A 95 13.96 -0.12 11.42
CA GLY A 95 14.22 -0.53 12.79
C GLY A 95 14.89 -1.91 12.89
N ARG A 96 14.85 -2.72 11.82
CA ARG A 96 15.58 -4.00 11.69
C ARG A 96 16.90 -3.86 10.93
N GLY A 97 17.30 -2.64 10.55
CA GLY A 97 18.55 -2.35 9.87
C GLY A 97 18.52 -2.49 8.35
N TYR A 98 17.34 -2.66 7.74
CA TYR A 98 17.22 -2.73 6.28
C TYR A 98 17.23 -1.34 5.65
N ARG A 99 17.90 -1.22 4.49
CA ARG A 99 17.76 -0.07 3.60
C ARG A 99 16.41 -0.16 2.88
N TRP A 100 15.82 0.97 2.53
CA TRP A 100 14.52 0.95 1.86
C TRP A 100 14.25 2.18 1.01
N GLU A 101 13.32 2.03 0.08
CA GLU A 101 12.82 3.11 -0.77
C GLU A 101 11.34 2.93 -1.02
N LEU A 102 10.59 4.04 -0.97
CA LEU A 102 9.16 4.09 -1.26
C LEU A 102 8.89 5.16 -2.31
N HIS A 103 7.98 4.85 -3.23
CA HIS A 103 7.37 5.87 -4.08
C HIS A 103 5.88 5.59 -4.24
N VAL A 104 5.16 6.64 -4.64
CA VAL A 104 3.73 6.61 -4.93
C VAL A 104 3.55 7.07 -6.38
N ASP A 105 2.70 6.39 -7.11
CA ASP A 105 2.20 6.82 -8.42
C ASP A 105 0.66 6.94 -8.37
N ASP A 106 0.12 7.81 -9.22
CA ASP A 106 -1.32 8.03 -9.36
C ASP A 106 -1.81 7.45 -10.68
N THR A 107 -2.85 6.61 -10.62
CA THR A 107 -3.44 5.99 -11.82
C THR A 107 -4.88 6.44 -12.05
N PRO A 108 -5.39 6.44 -13.31
CA PRO A 108 -6.70 7.00 -13.61
C PRO A 108 -7.85 6.26 -12.91
N PHE A 109 -8.61 6.98 -12.08
CA PHE A 109 -9.80 6.46 -11.40
C PHE A 109 -10.80 5.84 -12.39
N ASP A 110 -11.00 6.46 -13.56
CA ASP A 110 -11.99 6.04 -14.56
C ASP A 110 -11.68 4.68 -15.19
N LEU A 111 -10.44 4.20 -15.11
CA LEU A 111 -10.01 2.90 -15.63
C LEU A 111 -9.91 1.80 -14.55
N TRP A 112 -10.58 2.01 -13.42
CA TRP A 112 -10.61 1.04 -12.31
C TRP A 112 -12.01 0.43 -12.09
N MET A 113 -12.04 -0.88 -11.84
CA MET A 113 -13.23 -1.67 -11.49
C MET A 113 -12.93 -2.66 -10.36
N ILE A 114 -13.95 -3.04 -9.60
CA ILE A 114 -13.89 -4.13 -8.60
C ILE A 114 -15.08 -5.05 -8.84
N ASN A 115 -14.83 -6.35 -9.04
CA ASN A 115 -15.87 -7.35 -9.36
C ASN A 115 -16.80 -6.91 -10.52
N GLY A 116 -16.23 -6.24 -11.53
CA GLY A 116 -16.97 -5.71 -12.68
C GLY A 116 -17.82 -4.47 -12.38
N LEU A 117 -17.77 -3.93 -11.17
CA LEU A 117 -18.49 -2.72 -10.77
C LEU A 117 -17.56 -1.51 -10.75
N LYS A 118 -18.09 -0.37 -11.18
CA LYS A 118 -17.41 0.92 -11.04
C LYS A 118 -17.43 1.34 -9.56
N PRO A 119 -16.27 1.58 -8.93
CA PRO A 119 -16.22 2.11 -7.57
C PRO A 119 -16.96 3.45 -7.50
N PRO A 120 -17.81 3.66 -6.48
CA PRO A 120 -18.52 4.92 -6.33
C PRO A 120 -17.54 6.07 -6.09
N HIS A 121 -17.94 7.26 -6.54
CA HIS A 121 -17.14 8.47 -6.31
C HIS A 121 -17.01 8.80 -4.81
N PRO A 122 -15.94 9.53 -4.43
CA PRO A 122 -15.72 10.03 -3.09
C PRO A 122 -16.96 10.69 -2.46
N GLY A 123 -17.27 10.35 -1.20
CA GLY A 123 -18.28 11.03 -0.40
C GLY A 123 -19.74 10.73 -0.78
N THR A 124 -19.97 9.84 -1.75
CA THR A 124 -21.33 9.46 -2.16
C THR A 124 -21.96 8.48 -1.16
N PRO A 125 -23.31 8.42 -1.06
CA PRO A 125 -24.00 7.40 -0.25
C PRO A 125 -23.60 5.96 -0.63
N ALA A 126 -23.29 5.72 -1.90
CA ALA A 126 -22.81 4.44 -2.38
C ALA A 126 -21.42 4.07 -1.80
N GLU A 127 -20.49 5.02 -1.70
CA GLU A 127 -19.19 4.79 -1.06
C GLU A 127 -19.35 4.49 0.43
N LEU A 128 -20.23 5.23 1.12
CA LEU A 128 -20.53 4.98 2.54
C LEU A 128 -21.11 3.57 2.75
N LYS A 129 -22.00 3.13 1.86
CA LYS A 129 -22.53 1.77 1.87
C LYS A 129 -21.41 0.74 1.67
N TRP A 130 -20.56 0.89 0.65
CA TRP A 130 -19.45 -0.03 0.40
C TRP A 130 -18.47 -0.08 1.57
N ARG A 131 -18.22 1.05 2.24
CA ARG A 131 -17.38 1.12 3.42
C ARG A 131 -18.00 0.38 4.61
N SER A 132 -19.30 0.56 4.85
CA SER A 132 -20.02 -0.11 5.94
C SER A 132 -20.15 -1.61 5.72
N GLU A 133 -20.44 -2.04 4.49
CA GLU A 133 -20.59 -3.47 4.15
C GLU A 133 -19.23 -4.17 3.94
N ASN A 134 -18.15 -3.40 3.80
CA ASN A 134 -16.80 -3.85 3.44
C ASN A 134 -16.77 -4.81 2.24
N ARG A 135 -17.59 -4.53 1.22
CA ARG A 135 -17.65 -5.29 -0.03
C ARG A 135 -18.22 -4.43 -1.16
N PRO A 136 -17.93 -4.74 -2.43
CA PRO A 136 -18.59 -4.10 -3.55
C PRO A 136 -20.06 -4.55 -3.64
N SER A 137 -20.96 -3.62 -3.91
CA SER A 137 -22.41 -3.88 -4.11
C SER A 137 -23.03 -2.91 -5.13
N THR A 138 -24.14 -3.29 -5.75
CA THR A 138 -24.82 -2.43 -6.73
C THR A 138 -25.46 -1.21 -6.06
N TYR A 139 -25.53 -0.09 -6.80
CA TYR A 139 -26.09 1.20 -6.38
C TYR A 139 -26.70 1.97 -7.56
#